data_AF-A0A409WHY7-F1
#
_entry.id   AF-A0A409WHY7-F1
#
_cell.length_a   1.000
_cell.length_b   1.000
_cell.length_c   1.000
_cell.angle_alpha   90.00
_cell.angle_beta   90.00
_cell.angle_gamma   90.00
#
_symmetry.space_group_name_H-M   'P 1'
#
loop_
_entity.id
_entity.type
_entity.pdbx_description
1 polymer ?
#
loop_
_entity_poly.entity_id
_entity_poly.type
_entity_poly.pdbx_seq_one_letter_code
_entity_poly.pdbx_strand_id
1 'polypeptide(L)'
;MAPKSKRQPQCQVCLDQDYKYTCPQCKIAYCSLGCYKKHKGRSEPLKVIHFLTVPQNRHASDKQRLQLAHLTTIRLPKTRMKTVQKLTDLTQEPSLSGRVPLRPLTSLKWPYVPDESAFPDPLKRDDPKTLQLPQYEAIATSPAIRKILSEHKNLPELLTSIDKLRGPDREHTLQKALGITAPEIDDQLRPPDLGEDVLALRELAEAIEAAVRGGNQSALGLDWEG
;
A
#
# COMPACT_ATOMS: atom_id res chain seq x y z
N MET A 1 3.30 -24.85 -53.78
CA MET A 1 2.71 -24.63 -52.44
C MET A 1 1.94 -23.32 -52.45
N ALA A 2 0.62 -23.36 -52.29
CA ALA A 2 -0.22 -22.14 -52.24
C ALA A 2 -0.10 -21.46 -50.86
N PRO A 3 -0.05 -20.11 -50.77
CA PRO A 3 0.04 -19.42 -49.50
C PRO A 3 -1.30 -19.53 -48.74
N LYS A 4 -1.25 -20.07 -47.52
CA LYS A 4 -2.40 -20.14 -46.61
C LYS A 4 -2.85 -18.72 -46.27
N SER A 5 -4.02 -18.29 -46.73
CA SER A 5 -4.56 -16.98 -46.37
C SER A 5 -4.86 -16.96 -44.88
N LYS A 6 -4.18 -16.08 -44.13
CA LYS A 6 -4.48 -15.84 -42.72
C LYS A 6 -5.82 -15.09 -42.68
N ARG A 7 -6.90 -15.75 -42.28
CA ARG A 7 -8.18 -15.09 -42.00
C ARG A 7 -7.94 -14.07 -40.90
N GLN A 8 -8.18 -12.79 -41.19
CA GLN A 8 -8.06 -11.76 -40.18
C GLN A 8 -9.17 -11.94 -39.13
N PRO A 9 -8.89 -11.70 -37.84
CA PRO A 9 -9.91 -11.74 -36.81
C PRO A 9 -11.10 -10.83 -37.12
N GLN A 10 -12.32 -11.28 -36.87
CA GLN A 10 -13.52 -10.45 -37.03
C GLN A 10 -13.75 -9.56 -35.80
N CYS A 11 -14.47 -8.48 -35.99
CA CYS A 11 -14.96 -7.59 -34.94
C CYS A 11 -15.81 -8.39 -33.93
N GLN A 12 -15.42 -8.43 -32.67
CA GLN A 12 -16.11 -9.15 -31.61
C GLN A 12 -17.38 -8.43 -31.11
N VAL A 13 -17.70 -7.26 -31.66
CA VAL A 13 -18.91 -6.49 -31.31
C VAL A 13 -20.04 -6.70 -32.32
N CYS A 14 -19.74 -6.72 -33.62
CA CYS A 14 -20.73 -6.89 -34.68
C CYS A 14 -20.59 -8.21 -35.45
N LEU A 15 -19.45 -8.88 -35.38
CA LEU A 15 -19.12 -10.14 -36.09
C LEU A 15 -19.18 -10.08 -37.63
N ASP A 16 -19.60 -8.96 -38.21
CA ASP A 16 -19.78 -8.82 -39.66
C ASP A 16 -18.52 -8.36 -40.43
N GLN A 17 -17.63 -7.61 -39.78
CA GLN A 17 -16.48 -6.97 -40.42
C GLN A 17 -15.18 -7.38 -39.75
N ASP A 18 -14.07 -7.32 -40.50
CA ASP A 18 -12.73 -7.47 -39.94
C ASP A 18 -12.47 -6.40 -38.87
N TYR A 19 -11.80 -6.79 -37.79
CA TYR A 19 -11.43 -5.85 -36.74
C TYR A 19 -10.40 -4.84 -37.23
N LYS A 20 -10.51 -3.60 -36.76
CA LYS A 20 -9.57 -2.52 -37.09
C LYS A 20 -8.83 -2.01 -35.86
N TYR A 21 -9.44 -2.15 -34.68
CA TYR A 21 -8.95 -1.59 -33.43
C TYR A 21 -9.16 -2.58 -32.27
N THR A 22 -8.45 -2.36 -31.16
CA THR A 22 -8.57 -3.15 -29.93
C THR A 22 -8.77 -2.22 -28.74
N CYS A 23 -9.76 -2.47 -27.89
CA CYS A 23 -10.02 -1.62 -26.72
C CYS A 23 -8.92 -1.76 -25.66
N PRO A 24 -8.33 -0.67 -25.14
CA PRO A 24 -7.27 -0.77 -24.14
C PRO A 24 -7.76 -1.33 -22.80
N GLN A 25 -9.04 -1.12 -22.45
CA GLN A 25 -9.63 -1.50 -21.15
C GLN A 25 -10.03 -2.97 -21.09
N CYS A 26 -10.77 -3.47 -22.09
CA CYS A 26 -11.32 -4.83 -22.08
C CYS A 26 -10.74 -5.76 -23.17
N LYS A 27 -9.81 -5.27 -23.99
CA LYS A 27 -9.13 -6.01 -25.08
C LYS A 27 -10.04 -6.58 -26.17
N ILE A 28 -11.29 -6.16 -26.23
CA ILE A 28 -12.21 -6.56 -27.32
C ILE A 28 -11.78 -5.95 -28.66
N ALA A 29 -11.77 -6.76 -29.71
CA ALA A 29 -11.47 -6.35 -31.08
C ALA A 29 -12.72 -5.74 -31.75
N TYR A 30 -12.62 -4.55 -32.34
CA TYR A 30 -13.76 -3.86 -32.95
C TYR A 30 -13.42 -3.18 -34.30
N CYS A 31 -14.41 -3.02 -35.17
CA CYS A 31 -14.22 -2.45 -36.52
C CYS A 31 -14.36 -0.91 -36.58
N SER A 32 -15.22 -0.31 -35.73
CA SER A 32 -15.60 1.10 -35.85
C SER A 32 -15.93 1.77 -34.51
N LEU A 33 -15.99 3.11 -34.50
CA LEU A 33 -16.39 3.88 -33.31
C LEU A 33 -17.83 3.57 -32.85
N GLY A 34 -18.72 3.13 -33.75
CA GLY A 34 -20.05 2.64 -33.38
C GLY A 34 -19.97 1.38 -32.52
N CYS A 35 -19.10 0.44 -32.90
CA CYS A 35 -18.81 -0.76 -32.11
C CYS A 35 -18.05 -0.45 -30.82
N TYR A 36 -17.21 0.60 -30.80
CA TYR A 36 -16.57 1.09 -29.58
C TYR A 36 -17.60 1.52 -28.53
N LYS A 37 -18.55 2.38 -28.90
CA LYS A 37 -19.59 2.88 -28.00
C LYS A 37 -20.52 1.77 -27.51
N LYS A 38 -20.89 0.83 -28.38
CA LYS A 38 -21.76 -0.32 -28.03
C LYS A 38 -21.14 -1.21 -26.95
N HIS A 39 -19.84 -1.48 -27.00
CA HIS A 39 -19.20 -2.33 -25.99
C HIS A 39 -18.81 -1.56 -24.73
N LYS A 40 -18.50 -0.26 -24.84
CA LYS A 40 -18.14 0.58 -23.68
C LYS A 40 -19.25 0.60 -22.61
N GLY A 41 -20.52 0.58 -23.03
CA GLY A 41 -21.67 0.50 -22.10
C GLY A 41 -21.93 -0.89 -21.52
N ARG A 42 -21.25 -1.94 -22.01
CA ARG A 42 -21.36 -3.33 -21.52
C ARG A 42 -20.11 -3.80 -20.77
N SER A 43 -19.02 -3.05 -20.81
CA SER A 43 -17.77 -3.36 -20.12
C SER A 43 -17.66 -2.59 -18.80
N GLU A 44 -18.51 -2.92 -17.83
CA GLU A 44 -18.15 -2.74 -16.42
C GLU A 44 -17.02 -3.75 -16.11
N PRO A 45 -15.99 -3.38 -15.33
CA PRO A 45 -14.91 -4.30 -14.99
C PRO A 45 -15.50 -5.46 -14.17
N LEU A 46 -15.50 -6.67 -14.76
CA LEU A 46 -15.80 -7.90 -14.04
C LEU A 46 -14.85 -8.01 -12.84
N LYS A 47 -15.37 -7.77 -11.64
CA LYS A 47 -14.79 -8.31 -10.40
C LYS A 47 -14.73 -9.82 -10.59
N VAL A 48 -13.53 -10.37 -10.62
CA VAL A 48 -13.28 -11.80 -10.76
C VAL A 48 -13.84 -12.49 -9.50
N ILE A 49 -15.07 -12.98 -9.57
CA ILE A 49 -15.53 -13.99 -8.63
C ILE A 49 -15.02 -15.32 -9.18
N HIS A 50 -13.99 -15.84 -8.52
CA HIS A 50 -13.42 -17.15 -8.78
C HIS A 50 -14.43 -18.23 -8.36
N PHE A 51 -15.35 -18.59 -9.25
CA PHE A 51 -16.16 -19.79 -9.13
C PHE A 51 -15.52 -20.93 -9.93
N LEU A 52 -14.80 -21.80 -9.23
CA LEU A 52 -14.66 -23.19 -9.65
C LEU A 52 -15.65 -24.02 -8.81
N THR A 53 -16.69 -24.53 -9.49
CA THR A 53 -17.30 -25.89 -9.41
C THR A 53 -17.49 -26.55 -8.02
N VAL A 54 -18.66 -27.13 -7.70
CA VAL A 54 -19.14 -28.46 -8.14
C VAL A 54 -20.65 -28.62 -7.82
N PRO A 55 -21.44 -29.43 -8.58
CA PRO A 55 -22.89 -29.61 -8.40
C PRO A 55 -23.31 -30.68 -7.36
N GLN A 56 -24.61 -30.63 -7.03
CA GLN A 56 -25.48 -31.46 -6.16
C GLN A 56 -25.20 -33.00 -6.22
N ASN A 57 -25.45 -33.87 -5.22
CA ASN A 57 -26.70 -34.12 -4.48
C ASN A 57 -26.57 -35.30 -3.47
N ARG A 58 -27.38 -35.27 -2.40
CA ARG A 58 -28.16 -36.37 -1.76
C ARG A 58 -27.53 -37.48 -0.88
N HIS A 59 -28.06 -37.50 0.36
CA HIS A 59 -28.46 -38.61 1.25
C HIS A 59 -27.42 -39.66 1.72
N ALA A 60 -27.16 -39.71 3.02
CA ALA A 60 -27.39 -40.90 3.87
C ALA A 60 -27.11 -40.60 5.35
N SER A 61 -27.83 -41.32 6.21
CA SER A 61 -28.00 -41.17 7.65
C SER A 61 -26.83 -41.66 8.53
N ASP A 62 -27.03 -41.43 9.83
CA ASP A 62 -26.64 -42.26 10.97
C ASP A 62 -25.40 -41.87 11.80
N LYS A 63 -25.73 -41.41 13.02
CA LYS A 63 -25.29 -41.90 14.33
C LYS A 63 -23.79 -42.18 14.55
N GLN A 64 -23.22 -41.43 15.50
CA GLN A 64 -22.53 -41.90 16.74
C GLN A 64 -21.60 -40.77 17.23
N ARG A 65 -21.88 -40.07 18.33
CA ARG A 65 -21.74 -40.46 19.74
C ARG A 65 -20.28 -40.39 20.27
N LEU A 66 -20.01 -39.26 20.94
CA LEU A 66 -19.40 -39.09 22.28
C LEU A 66 -17.95 -39.56 22.58
N GLN A 67 -17.31 -38.75 23.47
CA GLN A 67 -16.24 -39.08 24.44
C GLN A 67 -14.79 -39.12 23.92
N LEU A 68 -13.74 -38.72 24.66
CA LEU A 68 -13.56 -38.11 25.98
C LEU A 68 -12.10 -37.60 26.08
N ALA A 69 -11.87 -36.63 26.97
CA ALA A 69 -10.58 -36.05 27.35
C ALA A 69 -9.54 -37.06 27.88
N HIS A 70 -8.25 -36.80 27.62
CA HIS A 70 -7.11 -37.23 28.46
C HIS A 70 -6.03 -36.12 28.42
N LEU A 71 -5.98 -35.26 29.44
CA LEU A 71 -4.91 -35.18 30.45
C LEU A 71 -3.49 -35.47 29.93
N THR A 72 -2.58 -34.48 29.99
CA THR A 72 -1.51 -34.48 31.01
C THR A 72 -0.67 -33.18 31.01
N THR A 73 -0.62 -32.58 32.19
CA THR A 73 0.36 -31.61 32.70
C THR A 73 1.77 -32.21 32.77
N ILE A 74 2.82 -31.39 32.69
CA ILE A 74 4.15 -31.44 33.39
C ILE A 74 5.10 -30.48 32.65
N ARG A 75 6.04 -29.70 33.21
CA ARG A 75 6.34 -29.06 34.50
C ARG A 75 7.54 -28.14 34.20
N LEU A 76 7.58 -26.97 34.84
CA LEU A 76 8.75 -26.10 34.99
C LEU A 76 9.87 -26.82 35.78
N PRO A 77 11.16 -26.55 35.50
CA PRO A 77 12.20 -26.64 36.51
C PRO A 77 12.61 -25.25 37.01
N LYS A 78 12.70 -25.17 38.35
CA LYS A 78 13.09 -24.01 39.14
C LYS A 78 14.58 -24.09 39.48
N THR A 79 15.24 -22.93 39.44
CA THR A 79 16.33 -22.44 40.32
C THR A 79 17.66 -23.19 40.40
N ARG A 80 18.76 -22.43 40.23
CA ARG A 80 19.80 -22.34 41.28
C ARG A 80 20.59 -21.03 41.18
N MET A 81 20.57 -20.27 42.28
CA MET A 81 21.37 -19.06 42.47
C MET A 81 22.85 -19.38 42.69
N LYS A 82 23.74 -18.51 42.21
CA LYS A 82 25.03 -18.21 42.84
C LYS A 82 25.29 -16.71 42.76
N THR A 83 25.31 -16.11 43.93
CA THR A 83 25.77 -14.74 44.22
C THR A 83 27.30 -14.72 44.18
N VAL A 84 27.89 -13.60 43.73
CA VAL A 84 28.90 -12.76 44.42
C VAL A 84 29.65 -11.92 43.38
N GLN A 85 29.25 -10.64 43.36
CA GLN A 85 30.05 -9.41 43.27
C GLN A 85 31.33 -9.39 42.40
N LYS A 86 31.36 -8.47 41.43
CA LYS A 86 32.46 -7.51 41.33
C LYS A 86 32.00 -6.21 40.67
N LEU A 87 32.27 -5.11 41.35
CA LEU A 87 31.97 -3.72 41.00
C LEU A 87 33.21 -3.12 40.32
N THR A 88 33.10 -2.71 39.06
CA THR A 88 33.99 -1.80 38.28
C THR A 88 33.19 -1.45 37.02
N ASP A 89 32.58 -0.27 36.89
CA ASP A 89 33.17 1.01 36.48
C ASP A 89 33.47 1.10 34.97
N LEU A 90 32.91 2.17 34.36
CA LEU A 90 33.16 2.79 33.06
C LEU A 90 32.65 2.12 31.75
N THR A 91 31.66 2.80 31.18
CA THR A 91 31.48 3.08 29.73
C THR A 91 31.49 1.87 28.80
N GLN A 92 30.30 1.31 28.52
CA GLN A 92 30.14 0.35 27.44
C GLN A 92 28.95 0.71 26.55
N GLU A 93 29.30 1.31 25.41
CA GLU A 93 28.49 1.35 24.18
C GLU A 93 27.87 -0.04 23.93
N PRO A 94 26.54 -0.16 23.73
CA PRO A 94 25.92 -1.45 23.50
C PRO A 94 26.39 -2.04 22.16
N SER A 95 27.14 -3.13 22.24
CA SER A 95 27.65 -3.91 21.10
C SER A 95 26.52 -4.39 20.17
N LEU A 96 26.58 -3.98 18.90
CA LEU A 96 25.58 -4.25 17.86
C LEU A 96 25.66 -5.67 17.25
N SER A 97 25.86 -6.73 18.05
CA SER A 97 26.13 -8.09 17.51
C SER A 97 24.88 -8.92 17.17
N GLY A 98 23.71 -8.29 16.95
CA GLY A 98 22.46 -9.01 16.66
C GLY A 98 21.49 -8.30 15.73
N ARG A 99 21.91 -7.25 15.02
CA ARG A 99 21.03 -6.55 14.09
C ARG A 99 20.85 -7.40 12.83
N VAL A 100 19.60 -7.76 12.52
CA VAL A 100 19.23 -8.29 11.21
C VAL A 100 19.77 -7.33 10.14
N PRO A 101 20.57 -7.80 9.17
CA PRO A 101 21.13 -6.92 8.15
C PRO A 101 19.97 -6.26 7.39
N LEU A 102 20.03 -4.94 7.27
CA LEU A 102 19.01 -4.18 6.53
C LEU A 102 19.08 -4.53 5.05
N ARG A 103 17.92 -4.56 4.39
CA ARG A 103 17.82 -4.76 2.95
C ARG A 103 18.52 -3.58 2.24
N PRO A 104 19.32 -3.82 1.18
CA PRO A 104 19.97 -2.73 0.45
C PRO A 104 18.95 -1.89 -0.31
N LEU A 105 19.19 -0.57 -0.42
CA LEU A 105 18.31 0.38 -1.11
C LEU A 105 18.12 0.04 -2.60
N THR A 106 19.14 -0.55 -3.23
CA THR A 106 19.11 -1.02 -4.64
C THR A 106 18.10 -2.14 -4.88
N SER A 107 17.63 -2.80 -3.82
CA SER A 107 16.62 -3.85 -3.92
C SER A 107 15.19 -3.31 -4.04
N LEU A 108 14.98 -2.01 -3.79
CA LEU A 108 13.67 -1.38 -3.90
C LEU A 108 13.40 -0.93 -5.33
N LYS A 109 12.15 -1.07 -5.77
CA LYS A 109 11.67 -0.56 -7.05
C LYS A 109 11.23 0.89 -6.86
N TRP A 110 12.18 1.82 -6.96
CA TRP A 110 11.90 3.24 -6.90
C TRP A 110 11.03 3.68 -8.10
N PRO A 111 10.06 4.58 -7.90
CA PRO A 111 9.33 5.19 -9.01
C PRO A 111 10.32 5.99 -9.88
N TYR A 112 10.07 6.03 -11.18
CA TYR A 112 10.84 6.91 -12.06
C TYR A 112 10.51 8.37 -11.74
N VAL A 113 11.55 9.15 -11.42
CA VAL A 113 11.46 10.60 -11.23
C VAL A 113 12.02 11.23 -12.51
N PRO A 114 11.20 11.97 -13.28
CA PRO A 114 11.70 12.71 -14.45
C PRO A 114 12.72 13.77 -14.03
N ASP A 115 13.74 13.97 -14.84
CA ASP A 115 14.68 15.06 -14.65
C ASP A 115 13.95 16.41 -14.72
N GLU A 116 14.32 17.36 -13.86
CA GLU A 116 13.71 18.69 -13.86
C GLU A 116 13.94 19.40 -15.20
N SER A 117 12.89 19.98 -15.77
CA SER A 117 13.02 20.78 -16.99
C SER A 117 13.88 22.01 -16.71
N ALA A 118 14.93 22.21 -17.51
CA ALA A 118 15.75 23.43 -17.46
C ALA A 118 14.94 24.71 -17.71
N PHE A 119 13.74 24.59 -18.29
CA PHE A 119 12.79 25.67 -18.48
C PHE A 119 11.47 25.29 -17.81
N PRO A 120 11.24 25.68 -16.55
CA PRO A 120 9.97 25.46 -15.89
C PRO A 120 8.88 26.31 -16.55
N ASP A 121 7.75 25.69 -16.86
CA ASP A 121 6.57 26.37 -17.38
C ASP A 121 6.05 27.35 -16.29
N PRO A 122 5.96 28.66 -16.56
CA PRO A 122 5.51 29.65 -15.58
C PRO A 122 4.15 29.32 -14.97
N LEU A 123 3.28 28.63 -15.71
CA LEU A 123 1.95 28.27 -15.25
C LEU A 123 1.95 27.09 -14.26
N LYS A 124 3.02 26.29 -14.25
CA LYS A 124 3.17 25.11 -13.38
C LYS A 124 3.99 25.40 -12.13
N ARG A 125 4.30 26.68 -11.88
CA ARG A 125 5.06 27.10 -10.70
C ARG A 125 4.34 26.77 -9.39
N ASP A 126 3.01 26.84 -9.40
CA ASP A 126 2.17 26.62 -8.22
C ASP A 126 1.66 25.17 -8.11
N ASP A 127 1.95 24.31 -9.09
CA ASP A 127 1.58 22.90 -9.04
C ASP A 127 2.39 22.18 -7.94
N PRO A 128 1.81 21.22 -7.21
CA PRO A 128 2.53 20.44 -6.22
C PRO A 128 3.69 19.69 -6.89
N LYS A 129 4.91 20.01 -6.45
CA LYS A 129 6.14 19.34 -6.92
C LYS A 129 6.15 17.87 -6.52
N THR A 130 6.69 17.03 -7.40
CA THR A 130 6.90 15.61 -7.12
C THR A 130 8.15 15.41 -6.26
N LEU A 131 8.16 14.36 -5.42
CA LEU A 131 9.34 14.00 -4.63
C LEU A 131 10.55 13.66 -5.52
N GLN A 132 11.71 14.19 -5.14
CA GLN A 132 13.01 13.95 -5.77
C GLN A 132 13.68 12.68 -5.23
N LEU A 133 14.62 12.12 -5.99
CA LEU A 133 15.33 10.89 -5.59
C LEU A 133 16.03 11.00 -4.22
N PRO A 134 16.75 12.09 -3.88
CA PRO A 134 17.37 12.24 -2.56
C PRO A 134 16.34 12.24 -1.43
N GLN A 135 15.15 12.80 -1.66
CA GLN A 135 14.07 12.83 -0.67
C GLN A 135 13.49 11.43 -0.44
N TYR A 136 13.32 10.64 -1.50
CA TYR A 136 12.96 9.22 -1.38
C TYR A 136 13.99 8.42 -0.58
N GLU A 137 15.28 8.65 -0.82
CA GLU A 137 16.37 8.02 -0.07
C GLU A 137 16.36 8.43 1.41
N ALA A 138 16.14 9.71 1.71
CA ALA A 138 16.01 10.21 3.09
C ALA A 138 14.85 9.53 3.83
N ILE A 139 13.70 9.39 3.16
CA ILE A 139 12.52 8.69 3.71
C ILE A 139 12.86 7.21 4.00
N ALA A 140 13.47 6.48 3.08
CA ALA A 140 13.77 5.05 3.28
C ALA A 140 14.89 4.79 4.30
N THR A 141 15.85 5.72 4.44
CA THR A 141 16.96 5.59 5.37
C THR A 141 16.65 6.11 6.77
N SER A 142 15.55 6.84 6.96
CA SER A 142 15.14 7.43 8.24
C SER A 142 14.92 6.38 9.35
N PRO A 143 15.63 6.49 10.48
CA PRO A 143 15.41 5.63 11.64
C PRO A 143 14.09 5.95 12.36
N ALA A 144 13.64 7.21 12.34
CA ALA A 144 12.38 7.64 12.94
C ALA A 144 11.17 6.98 12.26
N ILE A 145 11.15 7.00 10.92
CA ILE A 145 10.10 6.35 10.13
C ILE A 145 10.06 4.84 10.40
N ARG A 146 11.23 4.18 10.45
CA ARG A 146 11.29 2.74 10.78
C ARG A 146 10.75 2.43 12.17
N LYS A 147 11.02 3.30 13.15
CA LYS A 147 10.52 3.16 14.52
C LYS A 147 8.98 3.24 14.55
N ILE A 148 8.41 4.30 13.96
CA ILE A 148 6.95 4.51 13.88
C ILE A 148 6.25 3.33 13.20
N LEU A 149 6.76 2.85 12.06
CA LEU A 149 6.21 1.67 11.37
C LEU A 149 6.34 0.38 12.19
N SER A 150 7.30 0.30 13.10
CA SER A 150 7.47 -0.86 13.98
C SER A 150 6.58 -0.80 15.23
N GLU A 151 6.28 0.39 15.72
CA GLU A 151 5.41 0.64 16.87
C GLU A 151 3.94 0.47 16.49
N HIS A 152 3.53 1.04 15.35
CA HIS A 152 2.14 1.01 14.87
C HIS A 152 1.90 -0.12 13.87
N LYS A 153 1.42 -1.28 14.35
CA LYS A 153 1.24 -2.48 13.50
C LYS A 153 0.15 -2.35 12.42
N ASN A 154 -0.87 -1.54 12.67
CA ASN A 154 -1.97 -1.30 11.73
C ASN A 154 -1.58 -0.36 10.58
N LEU A 155 -0.55 0.48 10.80
CA LEU A 155 -0.17 1.53 9.87
C LEU A 155 0.29 1.00 8.50
N PRO A 156 1.13 -0.05 8.39
CA PRO A 156 1.45 -0.68 7.10
C PRO A 156 0.21 -1.21 6.35
N GLU A 157 -0.77 -1.79 7.06
CA GLU A 157 -2.00 -2.30 6.45
C GLU A 157 -2.88 -1.16 5.94
N LEU A 158 -3.02 -0.10 6.73
CA LEU A 158 -3.72 1.13 6.35
C LEU A 158 -3.11 1.77 5.11
N LEU A 159 -1.78 1.98 5.09
CA LEU A 159 -1.06 2.52 3.94
C LEU A 159 -1.25 1.66 2.69
N THR A 160 -1.21 0.33 2.85
CA THR A 160 -1.47 -0.62 1.76
C THR A 160 -2.91 -0.53 1.25
N SER A 161 -3.89 -0.29 2.13
CA SER A 161 -5.29 -0.12 1.73
C SER A 161 -5.51 1.17 0.94
N ILE A 162 -4.87 2.27 1.35
CA ILE A 162 -4.92 3.56 0.67
C ILE A 162 -4.23 3.47 -0.69
N ASP A 163 -3.09 2.77 -0.77
CA ASP A 163 -2.35 2.60 -2.03
C ASP A 163 -3.08 1.73 -3.07
N LYS A 164 -4.09 0.95 -2.67
CA LYS A 164 -4.98 0.24 -3.61
C LYS A 164 -6.02 1.14 -4.26
N LEU A 165 -6.31 2.30 -3.66
CA LEU A 165 -7.28 3.26 -4.18
C LEU A 165 -6.67 4.12 -5.30
N ARG A 166 -7.52 4.73 -6.12
CA ARG A 166 -7.12 5.59 -7.24
C ARG A 166 -8.00 6.84 -7.28
N GLY A 167 -7.45 7.93 -7.82
CA GLY A 167 -8.19 9.17 -8.04
C GLY A 167 -8.78 9.76 -6.73
N PRO A 168 -9.99 10.33 -6.77
CA PRO A 168 -10.56 11.09 -5.66
C PRO A 168 -10.80 10.25 -4.41
N ASP A 169 -11.10 8.96 -4.54
CA ASP A 169 -11.33 8.07 -3.40
C ASP A 169 -10.07 7.92 -2.53
N ARG A 170 -8.90 7.89 -3.18
CA ARG A 170 -7.60 7.85 -2.49
C ARG A 170 -7.38 9.12 -1.69
N GLU A 171 -7.66 10.28 -2.30
CA GLU A 171 -7.49 11.58 -1.66
C GLU A 171 -8.43 11.76 -0.47
N HIS A 172 -9.71 11.46 -0.63
CA HIS A 172 -10.70 11.53 0.44
C HIS A 172 -10.35 10.58 1.61
N THR A 173 -9.92 9.35 1.31
CA THR A 173 -9.51 8.40 2.34
C THR A 173 -8.28 8.89 3.09
N LEU A 174 -7.32 9.50 2.39
CA LEU A 174 -6.12 10.08 3.01
C LEU A 174 -6.47 11.27 3.91
N GLN A 175 -7.34 12.17 3.45
CA GLN A 175 -7.83 13.31 4.25
C GLN A 175 -8.54 12.85 5.52
N LYS A 176 -9.41 11.83 5.41
CA LYS A 176 -10.08 11.22 6.56
C LYS A 176 -9.09 10.57 7.52
N ALA A 177 -8.12 9.80 7.00
CA ALA A 177 -7.13 9.13 7.82
C ALA A 177 -6.19 10.11 8.55
N LEU A 178 -5.96 11.29 7.98
CA LEU A 178 -5.22 12.38 8.64
C LEU A 178 -6.11 13.26 9.54
N GLY A 179 -7.42 13.04 9.56
CA GLY A 179 -8.38 13.86 10.29
C GLY A 179 -8.43 15.31 9.81
N ILE A 180 -8.27 15.54 8.50
CA ILE A 180 -8.32 16.86 7.85
C ILE A 180 -9.75 17.21 7.41
N THR A 181 -10.63 16.21 7.29
CA THR A 181 -12.04 16.43 6.98
C THR A 181 -12.71 17.24 8.08
N ALA A 182 -13.42 18.32 7.70
CA ALA A 182 -14.19 19.13 8.64
C ALA A 182 -15.14 18.23 9.44
N PRO A 183 -15.24 18.37 10.77
CA PRO A 183 -16.29 17.71 11.52
C PRO A 183 -17.63 18.17 10.93
N GLU A 184 -18.53 17.22 10.71
CA GLU A 184 -19.93 17.55 10.43
C GLU A 184 -20.40 18.49 11.55
N ILE A 185 -21.18 19.52 11.21
CA ILE A 185 -21.47 20.70 12.05
C ILE A 185 -21.96 20.34 13.48
N ASP A 186 -22.46 19.12 13.69
CA ASP A 186 -22.96 18.58 14.97
C ASP A 186 -21.85 18.15 15.96
N ASP A 187 -20.60 17.96 15.51
CA ASP A 187 -19.50 17.38 16.31
C ASP A 187 -18.60 18.41 17.02
N GLN A 188 -18.85 19.72 16.87
CA GLN A 188 -17.95 20.77 17.38
C GLN A 188 -17.86 20.91 18.92
N LEU A 189 -18.72 20.19 19.67
CA LEU A 189 -18.76 20.26 21.14
C LEU A 189 -18.00 19.13 21.84
N ARG A 190 -17.47 18.14 21.11
CA ARG A 190 -16.60 17.09 21.67
C ARG A 190 -15.15 17.32 21.23
N PRO A 191 -14.17 17.18 22.14
CA PRO A 191 -12.79 16.95 21.72
C PRO A 191 -12.80 15.76 20.75
N PRO A 192 -12.23 15.88 19.54
CA PRO A 192 -12.17 14.75 18.64
C PRO A 192 -11.29 13.71 19.31
N ASP A 193 -11.90 12.62 19.79
CA ASP A 193 -11.17 11.41 20.15
C ASP A 193 -10.63 10.84 18.83
N LEU A 194 -9.46 11.33 18.42
CA LEU A 194 -8.83 10.91 17.19
C LEU A 194 -8.37 9.48 17.41
N GLY A 195 -8.90 8.57 16.59
CA GLY A 195 -8.51 7.16 16.65
C GLY A 195 -6.99 7.00 16.59
N GLU A 196 -6.49 5.94 17.23
CA GLU A 196 -5.07 5.59 17.29
C GLU A 196 -4.40 5.63 15.90
N ASP A 197 -5.09 5.16 14.86
CA ASP A 197 -4.61 5.18 13.49
C ASP A 197 -4.42 6.60 12.92
N VAL A 198 -5.24 7.57 13.32
CA VAL A 198 -5.12 8.98 12.89
C VAL A 198 -3.90 9.61 13.52
N LEU A 199 -3.67 9.35 14.82
CA LEU A 199 -2.49 9.83 15.53
C LEU A 199 -1.22 9.20 14.95
N ALA A 200 -1.22 7.89 14.71
CA ALA A 200 -0.10 7.18 14.11
C ALA A 200 0.23 7.70 12.69
N LEU A 201 -0.79 7.99 11.88
CA LEU A 201 -0.59 8.52 10.53
C LEU A 201 -0.08 9.97 10.55
N ARG A 202 -0.53 10.79 11.51
CA ARG A 202 0.01 12.15 11.71
C ARG A 202 1.46 12.12 12.15
N GLU A 203 1.79 11.27 13.12
CA GLU A 203 3.18 11.07 13.58
C GLU A 203 4.09 10.63 12.41
N LEU A 204 3.60 9.71 11.57
CA LEU A 204 4.32 9.31 10.36
C LEU A 204 4.51 10.47 9.38
N ALA A 205 3.47 11.29 9.15
CA ALA A 205 3.53 12.44 8.25
C ALA A 205 4.58 13.46 8.73
N GLU A 206 4.59 13.79 10.03
CA GLU A 206 5.58 14.67 10.64
C GLU A 206 7.01 14.12 10.50
N ALA A 207 7.20 12.81 10.71
CA ALA A 207 8.50 12.17 10.54
C ALA A 207 8.97 12.16 9.07
N ILE A 208 8.05 12.05 8.10
CA ILE A 208 8.35 12.19 6.67
C ILE A 208 8.77 13.62 6.36
N GLU A 209 8.02 14.62 6.82
CA GLU A 209 8.38 16.03 6.63
C GLU A 209 9.76 16.34 7.21
N ALA A 210 10.04 15.88 8.43
CA ALA A 210 11.34 16.07 9.08
C ALA A 210 12.48 15.40 8.30
N ALA A 211 12.25 14.21 7.73
CA ALA A 211 13.24 13.51 6.92
C ALA A 211 13.53 14.26 5.61
N VAL A 212 12.51 14.82 4.97
CA VAL A 212 12.65 15.55 3.70
C VAL A 212 13.25 16.94 3.89
N ARG A 213 12.99 17.63 5.01
CA ARG A 213 13.57 18.95 5.30
C ARG A 213 15.06 18.91 5.65
N GLY A 214 15.67 17.74 5.86
CA GLY A 214 17.10 17.62 6.14
C GLY A 214 17.59 18.38 7.39
N GLY A 215 16.70 18.69 8.35
CA GLY A 215 17.04 19.45 9.56
C GLY A 215 16.78 20.97 9.49
N ASN A 216 16.26 21.49 8.39
CA ASN A 216 15.85 22.89 8.26
C ASN A 216 14.55 23.16 9.05
N GLN A 217 14.66 23.43 10.36
CA GLN A 217 13.52 23.70 11.25
C GLN A 217 12.83 25.05 10.98
N SER A 218 13.51 25.97 10.29
CA SER A 218 12.99 27.32 9.98
C SER A 218 12.11 27.37 8.72
N ALA A 219 12.19 26.38 7.84
CA ALA A 219 11.36 26.30 6.64
C ALA A 219 10.06 25.56 6.98
N LEU A 220 8.90 26.18 6.70
CA LEU A 220 7.60 25.51 6.69
C LEU A 220 7.40 24.86 5.32
N GLY A 221 7.03 23.58 5.31
CA GLY A 221 6.82 22.81 4.08
C GLY A 221 8.03 21.94 3.68
N LEU A 222 7.87 21.19 2.60
CA LEU A 222 8.93 20.32 2.07
C LEU A 222 9.99 21.19 1.39
N ASP A 223 11.27 20.86 1.61
CA ASP A 223 12.38 21.54 0.94
C ASP A 223 12.49 21.05 -0.50
N TRP A 224 11.96 21.85 -1.41
CA TRP A 224 11.93 21.54 -2.84
C TRP A 224 13.08 22.21 -3.63
N GLU A 225 14.04 22.85 -2.96
CA GLU A 225 15.20 23.53 -3.57
C GLU A 225 16.52 22.83 -3.21
N GLY A 226 16.49 21.49 -3.20
CA GLY A 226 17.67 20.65 -3.00
C GLY A 226 18.63 20.62 -4.18
#